data_AF-A0A942L877-F1
#
_entry.id   AF-A0A942L877-F1
#
_cell.length_a   1.000
_cell.length_b   1.000
_cell.length_c   1.000
_cell.angle_alpha   90.00
_cell.angle_beta   90.00
_cell.angle_gamma   90.00
#
_symmetry.space_group_name_H-M   'P 1'
#
loop_
_entity.id
_entity.type
_entity.pdbx_description
1 polymer ?
#
loop_
_entity_poly.entity_id
_entity_poly.type
_entity_poly.pdbx_seq_one_letter_code
_entity_poly.pdbx_strand_id
1 'polypeptide(L)'
;MIKRVAIVSTIALLLLSGLGGITLTAAQQPAIRVMFNGQYMNLDVPPVIQGGRTLVPFRAIFEALGATVSWNDATRTATGPRGTTT
;
A
#
# COMPACT_ATOMS: atom_id res chain seq x y z
N MET A 1 37.57 47.10 12.65
CA MET A 1 36.21 46.77 12.16
C MET A 1 36.15 45.43 11.41
N ILE A 2 37.15 45.05 10.61
CA ILE A 2 37.19 43.81 9.81
C ILE A 2 37.08 42.51 10.63
N LYS A 3 37.68 42.41 11.83
CA LYS A 3 37.63 41.20 12.67
C LYS A 3 36.25 40.86 13.25
N ARG A 4 35.37 41.86 13.43
CA ARG A 4 34.01 41.67 13.95
C ARG A 4 33.02 41.18 12.87
N VAL A 5 33.27 41.52 11.60
CA VAL A 5 32.44 41.11 10.45
C VAL A 5 32.70 39.65 10.05
N ALA A 6 33.95 39.17 10.16
CA ALA A 6 34.32 37.78 9.85
C ALA A 6 33.68 36.74 10.79
N ILE A 7 33.50 37.09 12.07
CA ILE A 7 32.88 36.21 13.09
C ILE A 7 31.36 36.12 12.87
N VAL A 8 30.71 37.22 12.50
CA VAL A 8 29.26 37.23 12.22
C VAL A 8 28.94 36.45 10.93
N SER A 9 29.82 36.50 9.92
CA SER A 9 29.63 35.73 8.68
C SER A 9 29.80 34.21 8.86
N THR A 10 30.68 33.77 9.76
CA THR A 10 30.86 32.34 10.06
C THR A 10 29.72 31.79 10.93
N ILE A 11 29.20 32.58 11.87
CA ILE A 11 28.01 32.21 12.66
C ILE A 11 26.75 32.15 11.77
N ALA A 12 26.60 33.07 10.82
CA ALA A 12 25.49 33.06 9.87
C ALA A 12 25.52 31.85 8.92
N LEU A 13 26.71 31.38 8.54
CA LEU A 13 26.87 30.20 7.67
C LEU A 13 26.64 28.87 8.43
N LEU A 14 26.95 28.83 9.73
CA LEU A 14 26.71 27.68 10.62
C LEU A 14 25.23 27.50 11.01
N LEU A 15 24.44 28.57 11.00
CA LEU A 15 23.01 28.50 11.26
C LEU A 15 22.19 28.01 10.05
N LEU A 16 22.76 28.08 8.83
CA LEU A 16 22.08 27.67 7.60
C LEU A 16 22.16 26.15 7.34
N SER A 17 23.03 25.43 8.04
CA SER A 17 23.14 23.95 7.97
C SER A 17 22.18 23.20 8.90
N GLY A 18 21.40 23.88 9.74
CA GLY A 18 20.48 23.26 10.71
C GLY A 18 19.14 22.76 10.14
N LEU A 19 18.86 22.98 8.86
CA LEU A 19 17.58 22.62 8.20
C LEU A 19 17.61 21.28 7.44
N GLY A 20 18.68 20.49 7.59
CA GLY A 20 18.81 19.18 6.96
C GLY A 20 18.38 18.05 7.90
N GLY A 21 17.08 17.77 8.02
CA GLY A 21 16.68 16.56 8.75
C GLY A 21 15.23 16.45 9.23
N ILE A 22 14.24 16.85 8.44
CA ILE A 22 12.89 16.29 8.62
C ILE A 22 12.74 15.17 7.61
N THR A 23 13.15 13.96 7.99
CA THR A 23 12.77 12.77 7.21
C THR A 23 11.30 12.50 7.49
N LEU A 24 10.44 12.86 6.53
CA LEU A 24 9.07 12.39 6.50
C LEU A 24 9.12 10.89 6.19
N THR A 25 9.27 10.06 7.21
CA THR A 25 9.06 8.63 7.05
C THR A 25 7.56 8.43 6.88
N ALA A 26 7.12 8.15 5.65
CA ALA A 26 5.78 7.64 5.45
C ALA A 26 5.66 6.36 6.28
N ALA A 27 4.75 6.34 7.25
CA ALA A 27 4.48 5.12 8.01
C ALA A 27 4.10 4.01 7.02
N GLN A 28 4.88 2.93 7.00
CA GLN A 28 4.53 1.75 6.22
C GLN A 28 3.28 1.13 6.86
N GLN A 29 2.12 1.34 6.22
CA GLN A 29 0.87 0.72 6.64
C GLN A 29 1.05 -0.80 6.65
N PRO A 30 0.69 -1.50 7.73
CA PRO A 30 0.83 -2.95 7.79
C PRO A 30 0.09 -3.62 6.63
N ALA A 31 0.79 -4.50 5.91
CA ALA A 31 0.23 -5.22 4.77
C ALA A 31 -0.89 -6.17 5.23
N ILE A 32 -2.08 -6.01 4.66
CA ILE A 32 -3.23 -6.87 4.95
C ILE A 32 -3.02 -8.20 4.23
N ARG A 33 -3.10 -9.30 4.99
CA ARG A 33 -2.94 -10.65 4.47
C ARG A 33 -4.24 -11.43 4.60
N VAL A 34 -4.53 -12.26 3.61
CA VAL A 34 -5.72 -13.12 3.59
C VAL A 34 -5.29 -14.57 3.81
N MET A 35 -6.03 -15.28 4.66
CA MET A 35 -5.82 -16.71 4.91
C MET A 35 -7.04 -17.50 4.45
N PHE A 36 -6.80 -18.63 3.80
CA PHE A 36 -7.82 -19.60 3.42
C PHE A 36 -7.36 -20.99 3.90
N ASN A 37 -8.21 -21.70 4.65
CA ASN A 37 -7.90 -23.00 5.25
C ASN A 37 -6.57 -23.03 6.02
N GLY A 38 -6.25 -21.96 6.74
CA GLY A 38 -5.02 -21.85 7.55
C GLY A 38 -3.75 -21.52 6.77
N GLN A 39 -3.83 -21.33 5.44
CA GLN A 39 -2.70 -20.96 4.59
C GLN A 39 -2.86 -19.52 4.08
N TYR A 40 -1.74 -18.78 4.01
CA TYR A 40 -1.74 -17.45 3.41
C TYR A 40 -1.92 -17.53 1.90
N MET A 41 -2.85 -16.74 1.37
CA MET A 41 -3.07 -16.65 -0.07
C MET A 41 -2.06 -15.68 -0.69
N ASN A 42 -1.43 -16.10 -1.79
CA ASN A 42 -0.67 -15.19 -2.63
C ASN A 42 -1.65 -14.45 -3.56
N LEU A 43 -1.77 -13.14 -3.40
CA LEU A 43 -2.69 -12.31 -4.16
C LEU A 43 -1.90 -11.40 -5.11
N ASP A 44 -2.26 -11.41 -6.39
CA ASP A 44 -1.62 -10.54 -7.39
C ASP A 44 -1.91 -9.05 -7.13
N VAL A 45 -3.08 -8.77 -6.55
CA VAL A 45 -3.49 -7.45 -6.10
C VAL A 45 -3.62 -7.47 -4.58
N PRO A 46 -2.87 -6.61 -3.85
CA PRO A 46 -2.94 -6.59 -2.41
C PRO A 46 -4.31 -6.09 -1.94
N PRO A 47 -4.83 -6.59 -0.81
CA PRO A 47 -6.04 -6.04 -0.20
C PRO A 47 -5.83 -4.57 0.21
N VAL A 48 -6.88 -3.76 0.07
CA VAL A 48 -6.83 -2.32 0.38
C VAL A 48 -7.99 -1.92 1.30
N ILE A 49 -7.79 -0.90 2.13
CA ILE A 49 -8.87 -0.34 2.94
C ILE A 49 -9.46 0.87 2.19
N GLN A 50 -10.75 0.80 1.89
CA GLN A 50 -11.49 1.90 1.27
C GLN A 50 -12.83 2.07 1.99
N GLY A 51 -13.11 3.30 2.44
CA GLY A 51 -14.36 3.59 3.16
C GLY A 51 -14.55 2.77 4.44
N GLY A 52 -13.46 2.44 5.14
CA GLY A 52 -13.49 1.61 6.35
C GLY A 52 -13.71 0.11 6.10
N ARG A 53 -13.65 -0.34 4.85
CA ARG A 53 -13.79 -1.76 4.47
C ARG A 53 -12.53 -2.25 3.80
N THR A 54 -12.16 -3.50 4.08
CA THR A 54 -11.08 -4.18 3.36
C THR A 54 -11.64 -4.78 2.06
N LEU A 55 -11.16 -4.28 0.93
CA LEU A 55 -11.43 -4.84 -0.39
C LEU A 55 -10.39 -5.91 -0.70
N VAL A 56 -10.87 -7.06 -1.17
CA VAL A 56 -10.06 -8.23 -1.50
C VAL A 56 -10.37 -8.63 -2.94
N PRO A 57 -9.40 -9.13 -3.73
CA PRO A 57 -9.64 -9.51 -5.12
C PRO A 57 -10.71 -10.60 -5.24
N PHE A 58 -11.82 -10.27 -5.92
CA PHE A 58 -12.95 -11.18 -6.14
C PHE A 58 -12.51 -12.52 -6.73
N ARG A 59 -11.70 -12.49 -7.81
CA ARG A 59 -11.23 -13.68 -8.53
C ARG A 59 -10.51 -14.65 -7.60
N ALA A 60 -9.55 -14.16 -6.83
CA ALA A 60 -8.72 -15.00 -5.97
C ALA A 60 -9.55 -15.76 -4.93
N ILE A 61 -10.55 -15.10 -4.34
CA ILE A 61 -11.45 -15.74 -3.36
C ILE A 61 -12.30 -16.82 -4.02
N PHE A 62 -12.89 -16.53 -5.17
CA PHE A 62 -13.76 -17.49 -5.87
C PHE A 62 -12.98 -18.70 -6.40
N GLU A 63 -11.77 -18.49 -6.92
CA GLU A 63 -10.90 -19.57 -7.38
C GLU A 63 -10.39 -20.42 -6.22
N ALA A 64 -10.08 -19.82 -5.06
CA ALA A 64 -9.76 -20.57 -3.84
C ALA A 64 -10.93 -21.43 -3.34
N LEU A 65 -12.17 -21.00 -3.59
CA LEU A 65 -13.39 -21.76 -3.31
C LEU A 65 -13.72 -22.80 -4.39
N GLY A 66 -12.86 -22.96 -5.41
CA GLY A 66 -13.02 -23.96 -6.47
C GLY A 66 -13.89 -23.51 -7.66
N ALA A 67 -14.27 -22.23 -7.73
CA ALA A 67 -14.99 -21.70 -8.88
C ALA A 67 -14.04 -21.24 -9.99
N THR A 68 -14.39 -21.47 -11.25
CA THR A 68 -13.67 -20.88 -12.39
C THR A 68 -14.30 -19.55 -12.77
N VAL A 69 -13.54 -18.46 -12.70
CA VAL A 69 -14.04 -17.11 -13.04
C VAL A 69 -13.66 -16.74 -14.48
N SER A 70 -14.66 -16.53 -15.33
CA SER A 70 -14.51 -16.02 -16.69
C SER A 70 -14.80 -14.52 -16.76
N TRP A 71 -14.08 -13.81 -17.62
CA TRP A 71 -14.26 -12.37 -17.87
C TRP A 71 -14.74 -12.14 -19.31
N ASN A 72 -15.85 -11.42 -19.46
CA ASN A 72 -16.29 -10.88 -20.73
C ASN A 72 -15.97 -9.39 -20.78
N ASP A 73 -14.99 -9.02 -21.61
CA ASP A 73 -14.53 -7.64 -21.71
C ASP A 73 -15.55 -6.71 -22.39
N ALA A 74 -16.27 -7.22 -23.39
CA ALA A 74 -17.27 -6.45 -24.14
C ALA A 74 -18.42 -5.98 -23.24
N THR A 75 -18.85 -6.82 -22.29
CA THR A 75 -19.94 -6.49 -21.35
C THR A 75 -19.43 -6.11 -19.96
N ARG A 76 -18.11 -6.10 -19.75
CA ARG A 76 -17.44 -5.92 -18.45
C ARG A 76 -18.05 -6.79 -17.35
N THR A 77 -18.30 -8.06 -17.68
CA THR A 77 -19.00 -9.00 -16.80
C THR A 77 -18.08 -10.13 -16.37
N ALA A 78 -17.99 -10.35 -15.05
CA ALA A 78 -17.37 -11.53 -14.49
C ALA A 78 -18.44 -12.61 -14.21
N THR A 79 -18.20 -13.83 -14.68
CA THR A 79 -19.12 -14.97 -14.50
C THR A 79 -18.37 -16.12 -13.84
N GLY A 80 -18.97 -16.76 -12.85
CA GLY A 80 -18.45 -17.98 -12.24
C GLY A 80 -19.57 -18.97 -11.95
N PRO A 81 -19.33 -20.29 -12.09
CA PRO A 81 -20.32 -21.29 -11.73
C PRO A 81 -20.57 -21.23 -10.23
N ARG A 82 -21.83 -21.18 -9.83
CA ARG A 82 -22.22 -21.40 -8.44
C ARG A 82 -21.96 -22.88 -8.14
N GLY A 83 -20.94 -23.17 -7.33
CA GLY A 83 -20.74 -24.51 -6.79
C GLY A 83 -21.99 -24.96 -6.03
N THR A 84 -22.37 -26.22 -6.16
CA THR A 84 -23.40 -26.85 -5.34
C THR A 84 -22.84 -27.02 -3.94
N THR A 85 -22.94 -25.99 -3.12
CA THR A 85 -22.59 -26.08 -1.69
C THR A 85 -23.65 -26.93 -1.00
N THR A 86 -23.25 -28.06 -0.43
CA THR A 86 -24.01 -28.81 0.58
C THR A 86 -23.94 -28.09 1.91
#